data_AF-A0A2N2CZ64-F1
#
_entry.id   AF-A0A2N2CZ64-F1
#
_cell.length_a   1.000
_cell.length_b   1.000
_cell.length_c   1.000
_cell.angle_alpha   90.00
_cell.angle_beta   90.00
_cell.angle_gamma   90.00
#
_symmetry.space_group_name_H-M   'P 1'
#
loop_
_entity.id
_entity.type
_entity.pdbx_description
1 polymer ?
#
loop_
_entity_poly.entity_id
_entity_poly.type
_entity_poly.pdbx_seq_one_letter_code
_entity_poly.pdbx_strand_id
1 'polypeptide(L)'
;MAIAKDILRILLAFLLGMVLIAFQTILFLDAILLNPISYYEYANTPAYYDKLKEQIDFGLEEVARYTNIPGEVLTGAVTDLEIKDYTQTAVKEMIAYLRGNSQDYSLKYDTTKLKTNIESYAKDYAAQKNQPYNETLTAEVERISSLSGTRIENYTMIIDPALLKQVGADKKIQQVLSKIRLAELGLIVAALVLVLLLWLTNKNHRMRTLWWSGSALLVSSIVLLIPGIVVAFMNVAGRVGLKDSYVTWVLERTIDSMLTKWNLMQALFLIIGILLMVGYLLYRRKQIIKSTSQSKK
;
A
#
# COMPACT_ATOMS: atom_id res chain seq x y z
N MET A 1 22.56 -40.82 18.99
CA MET A 1 23.09 -39.77 18.09
C MET A 1 22.14 -39.38 16.94
N ALA A 2 21.31 -40.30 16.41
CA ALA A 2 20.33 -39.98 15.35
C ALA A 2 19.20 -39.04 15.81
N ILE A 3 18.63 -39.29 17.00
CA ILE A 3 17.54 -38.50 17.59
C ILE A 3 17.93 -37.02 17.77
N ALA A 4 19.14 -36.73 18.27
CA ALA A 4 19.63 -35.37 18.44
C ALA A 4 19.74 -34.58 17.12
N LYS A 5 20.10 -35.25 16.01
CA LYS A 5 20.15 -34.63 14.69
C LYS A 5 18.76 -34.34 14.14
N ASP A 6 17.78 -35.18 14.43
CA ASP A 6 16.40 -34.97 14.00
C ASP A 6 15.72 -33.85 14.81
N ILE A 7 15.97 -33.78 16.13
CA ILE A 7 15.52 -32.65 16.97
C ILE A 7 16.10 -31.33 16.45
N LEU A 8 17.41 -31.29 16.14
CA LEU A 8 18.05 -30.08 15.60
C LEU A 8 17.42 -29.63 14.28
N ARG A 9 17.09 -30.56 13.37
CA ARG A 9 16.42 -30.23 12.10
C ARG A 9 15.03 -29.64 12.31
N ILE A 10 14.26 -30.20 13.24
CA ILE A 10 12.92 -29.71 13.58
C ILE A 10 13.02 -28.29 14.13
N LEU A 11 13.95 -28.04 15.07
CA LEU A 11 14.17 -26.70 15.63
C LEU A 11 14.58 -25.69 14.56
N LEU A 12 15.52 -26.04 13.67
CA LEU A 12 15.93 -25.17 12.57
C LEU A 12 14.79 -24.89 11.59
N ALA A 13 13.97 -25.89 11.26
CA ALA A 13 12.81 -25.71 10.39
C ALA A 13 11.72 -24.85 11.04
N PHE A 14 11.51 -24.99 12.36
CA PHE A 14 10.59 -24.15 13.12
C PHE A 14 11.04 -22.68 13.16
N LEU A 15 12.32 -22.44 13.46
CA LEU A 15 12.91 -21.09 13.40
C LEU A 15 12.84 -20.50 12.00
N LEU A 16 13.08 -21.31 10.96
CA LEU A 16 12.93 -20.89 9.58
C LEU A 16 11.49 -20.48 9.29
N GLY A 17 10.49 -21.24 9.77
CA GLY A 17 9.08 -20.87 9.67
C GLY A 17 8.79 -19.51 10.29
N MET A 18 9.29 -19.23 11.49
CA MET A 18 9.13 -17.92 12.16
C MET A 18 9.78 -16.77 11.36
N VAL A 19 11.00 -16.98 10.86
CA VAL A 19 11.69 -15.98 10.03
C VAL A 19 10.92 -15.74 8.72
N LEU A 20 10.36 -16.79 8.12
CA LEU A 20 9.55 -16.67 6.90
C LEU A 20 8.22 -15.95 7.15
N ILE A 21 7.57 -16.15 8.30
CA ILE A 21 6.38 -15.39 8.69
C ILE A 21 6.71 -13.89 8.77
N ALA A 22 7.79 -13.54 9.46
CA ALA A 22 8.24 -12.16 9.55
C ALA A 22 8.61 -11.60 8.16
N PHE A 23 9.32 -12.38 7.35
CA PHE A 23 9.75 -11.97 6.01
C PHE A 23 8.57 -11.69 5.10
N GLN A 24 7.60 -12.61 5.02
CA GLN A 24 6.38 -12.44 4.22
C GLN A 24 5.61 -11.19 4.67
N THR A 25 5.50 -10.95 5.98
CA THR A 25 4.82 -9.77 6.51
C THR A 25 5.54 -8.49 6.10
N ILE A 26 6.87 -8.41 6.30
CA ILE A 26 7.66 -7.23 5.93
C ILE A 26 7.67 -7.00 4.42
N LEU A 27 7.77 -8.06 3.62
CA LEU A 27 7.72 -7.98 2.17
C LEU A 27 6.38 -7.41 1.70
N PHE A 28 5.25 -7.82 2.30
CA PHE A 28 3.96 -7.22 2.01
C PHE A 28 3.94 -5.72 2.32
N LEU A 29 4.47 -5.34 3.49
CA LEU A 29 4.54 -3.94 3.87
C LEU A 29 5.38 -3.12 2.87
N ASP A 30 6.58 -3.56 2.50
CA ASP A 30 7.45 -2.79 1.59
C ASP A 30 7.00 -2.84 0.12
N ALA A 31 6.69 -4.03 -0.40
CA ALA A 31 6.40 -4.22 -1.82
C ALA A 31 4.97 -3.87 -2.22
N ILE A 32 4.01 -3.95 -1.29
CA ILE A 32 2.59 -3.71 -1.56
C ILE A 32 2.10 -2.45 -0.85
N LEU A 33 2.13 -2.36 0.49
CA LEU A 33 1.55 -1.22 1.21
C LEU A 33 2.31 0.09 1.01
N LEU A 34 3.64 0.04 0.95
CA LEU A 34 4.52 1.21 0.79
C LEU A 34 4.99 1.40 -0.66
N ASN A 35 4.25 0.82 -1.61
CA ASN A 35 4.49 1.00 -3.02
C ASN A 35 3.39 1.92 -3.60
N PRO A 36 3.74 3.13 -4.09
CA PRO A 36 2.76 4.06 -4.66
C PRO A 36 1.95 3.45 -5.82
N ILE A 37 2.58 2.57 -6.60
CA ILE A 37 1.96 1.91 -7.76
C ILE A 37 0.75 1.08 -7.32
N SER A 38 0.78 0.48 -6.12
CA SER A 38 -0.35 -0.28 -5.57
C SER A 38 -1.64 0.53 -5.41
N TYR A 39 -1.53 1.86 -5.39
CA TYR A 39 -2.65 2.79 -5.26
C TYR A 39 -3.00 3.50 -6.58
N TYR A 40 -2.09 3.53 -7.55
CA TYR A 40 -2.36 4.15 -8.86
C TYR A 40 -3.48 3.43 -9.62
N GLU A 41 -3.64 2.13 -9.40
CA GLU A 41 -4.76 1.35 -9.93
C GLU A 41 -6.12 1.91 -9.47
N TYR A 42 -6.22 2.50 -8.27
CA TYR A 42 -7.47 3.14 -7.82
C TYR A 42 -7.73 4.45 -8.55
N ALA A 43 -6.73 5.33 -8.65
CA ALA A 43 -6.86 6.62 -9.35
C ALA A 43 -7.24 6.45 -10.84
N ASN A 44 -6.93 5.29 -11.42
CA ASN A 44 -7.26 4.95 -12.81
C ASN A 44 -8.52 4.08 -12.95
N THR A 45 -9.14 3.63 -11.86
CA THR A 45 -10.40 2.88 -11.89
C THR A 45 -11.57 3.86 -12.10
N PRO A 46 -12.37 3.75 -13.17
CA PRO A 46 -13.44 4.70 -13.47
C PRO A 46 -14.38 4.93 -12.29
N ALA A 47 -14.89 3.86 -11.67
CA ALA A 47 -15.81 3.97 -10.53
C ALA A 47 -15.23 4.68 -9.28
N TYR A 48 -13.90 4.66 -9.10
CA TYR A 48 -13.24 5.41 -8.02
C TYR A 48 -13.03 6.86 -8.44
N TYR A 49 -12.53 7.06 -9.66
CA TYR A 49 -12.30 8.39 -10.20
C TYR A 49 -13.58 9.22 -10.26
N ASP A 50 -14.68 8.64 -10.73
CA ASP A 50 -15.97 9.32 -10.83
C ASP A 50 -16.46 9.79 -9.45
N LYS A 51 -16.34 8.95 -8.42
CA LYS A 51 -16.67 9.31 -7.04
C LYS A 51 -15.73 10.37 -6.47
N LEU A 52 -14.43 10.26 -6.71
CA LEU A 52 -13.46 11.28 -6.29
C LEU A 52 -13.78 12.63 -6.94
N LYS A 53 -14.06 12.63 -8.24
CA LYS A 53 -14.41 13.82 -9.01
C LYS A 53 -15.71 14.45 -8.52
N GLU A 54 -16.75 13.64 -8.28
CA GLU A 54 -18.02 14.09 -7.70
C GLU A 54 -17.82 14.79 -6.35
N GLN A 55 -16.96 14.27 -5.48
CA GLN A 55 -16.68 14.87 -4.18
C GLN A 55 -15.84 16.15 -4.27
N ILE A 56 -14.86 16.18 -5.20
CA ILE A 56 -14.11 17.40 -5.49
C ILE A 56 -15.07 18.48 -5.99
N ASP A 57 -15.93 18.16 -6.96
CA ASP A 57 -16.89 19.10 -7.52
C ASP A 57 -17.88 19.59 -6.46
N PHE A 58 -18.40 18.69 -5.61
CA PHE A 58 -19.22 19.05 -4.47
C PHE A 58 -18.49 20.03 -3.51
N GLY A 59 -17.23 19.76 -3.20
CA GLY A 59 -16.41 20.62 -2.35
C GLY A 59 -16.12 21.98 -2.97
N LEU A 60 -15.90 22.04 -4.29
CA LEU A 60 -15.73 23.29 -5.02
C LEU A 60 -17.05 24.07 -5.08
N GLU A 61 -18.18 23.41 -5.27
CA GLU A 61 -19.50 24.03 -5.20
C GLU A 61 -19.82 24.56 -3.79
N GLU A 62 -19.39 23.90 -2.72
CA GLU A 62 -19.49 24.44 -1.36
C GLU A 62 -18.72 25.76 -1.22
N VAL A 63 -17.50 25.82 -1.75
CA VAL A 63 -16.71 27.06 -1.77
C VAL A 63 -17.41 28.11 -2.61
N ALA A 64 -17.93 27.74 -3.79
CA ALA A 64 -18.69 28.61 -4.67
C ALA A 64 -19.89 29.24 -3.95
N ARG A 65 -20.69 28.43 -3.24
CA ARG A 65 -21.82 28.89 -2.43
C ARG A 65 -21.40 29.82 -1.29
N TYR A 66 -20.31 29.50 -0.59
CA TYR A 66 -19.81 30.32 0.51
C TYR A 66 -19.24 31.68 0.04
N THR A 67 -18.70 31.71 -1.17
CA THR A 67 -17.99 32.87 -1.74
C THR A 67 -18.84 33.64 -2.76
N ASN A 68 -20.04 33.14 -3.05
CA ASN A 68 -21.00 33.71 -3.99
C ASN A 68 -20.46 33.84 -5.43
N ILE A 69 -19.62 32.89 -5.84
CA ILE A 69 -19.10 32.74 -7.21
C ILE A 69 -19.87 31.58 -7.89
N PRO A 70 -20.16 31.66 -9.20
CA PRO A 70 -20.75 30.54 -9.93
C PRO A 70 -19.88 29.28 -9.86
N GLY A 71 -20.49 28.13 -9.61
CA GLY A 71 -19.76 26.86 -9.44
C GLY A 71 -18.90 26.50 -10.64
N GLU A 72 -19.36 26.83 -11.85
CA GLU A 72 -18.68 26.54 -13.11
C GLU A 72 -17.32 27.24 -13.24
N VAL A 73 -17.13 28.38 -12.56
CA VAL A 73 -15.85 29.10 -12.53
C VAL A 73 -14.77 28.28 -11.81
N LEU A 74 -15.17 27.54 -10.77
CA LEU A 74 -14.27 26.70 -9.97
C LEU A 74 -14.13 25.30 -10.56
N THR A 75 -15.25 24.63 -10.86
CA THR A 75 -15.25 23.24 -11.37
C THR A 75 -14.68 23.15 -12.79
N GLY A 76 -14.92 24.16 -13.63
CA GLY A 76 -14.38 24.23 -15.00
C GLY A 76 -12.88 24.53 -15.06
N ALA A 77 -12.27 25.00 -13.96
CA ALA A 77 -10.83 25.28 -13.90
C ALA A 77 -9.98 24.02 -13.69
N VAL A 78 -10.59 22.93 -13.21
CA VAL A 78 -9.91 21.72 -12.75
C VAL A 78 -10.13 20.59 -13.75
N THR A 79 -9.05 20.14 -14.39
CA THR A 79 -9.12 19.06 -15.37
C THR A 79 -8.93 17.68 -14.75
N ASP A 80 -9.42 16.65 -15.43
CA ASP A 80 -9.29 15.27 -14.97
C ASP A 80 -7.83 14.79 -14.86
N LEU A 81 -6.99 15.24 -15.80
CA LEU A 81 -5.56 14.96 -15.80
C LEU A 81 -4.89 15.53 -14.54
N GLU A 82 -5.23 16.76 -14.15
CA GLU A 82 -4.67 17.39 -12.96
C GLU A 82 -5.05 16.67 -11.68
N ILE A 83 -6.31 16.23 -11.54
CA ILE A 83 -6.75 15.48 -10.36
C ILE A 83 -6.01 14.14 -10.27
N LYS A 84 -5.85 13.44 -11.40
CA LYS A 84 -5.13 12.15 -11.43
C LYS A 84 -3.65 12.32 -11.09
N ASP A 85 -2.98 13.27 -11.73
CA ASP A 85 -1.56 13.53 -11.51
C ASP A 85 -1.30 14.01 -10.07
N TYR A 86 -2.17 14.88 -9.55
CA TYR A 86 -2.08 15.34 -8.17
C TYR A 86 -2.29 14.18 -7.18
N THR A 87 -3.30 13.34 -7.40
CA THR A 87 -3.58 12.19 -6.53
C THR A 87 -2.41 11.20 -6.51
N GLN A 88 -1.83 10.88 -7.67
CA GLN A 88 -0.67 10.00 -7.78
C GLN A 88 0.57 10.59 -7.10
N THR A 89 0.77 11.90 -7.23
CA THR A 89 1.86 12.63 -6.57
C THR A 89 1.65 12.67 -5.06
N ALA A 90 0.44 12.95 -4.59
CA ALA A 90 0.07 12.96 -3.18
C ALA A 90 0.34 11.62 -2.50
N VAL A 91 -0.05 10.51 -3.13
CA VAL A 91 0.26 9.17 -2.63
C VAL A 91 1.78 8.93 -2.58
N LYS A 92 2.50 9.31 -3.64
CA LYS A 92 3.96 9.10 -3.73
C LYS A 92 4.71 9.88 -2.64
N GLU A 93 4.42 11.17 -2.50
CA GLU A 93 5.02 12.04 -1.50
C GLU A 93 4.63 11.60 -0.08
N MET A 94 3.39 11.13 0.12
CA MET A 94 2.93 10.63 1.40
C MET A 94 3.70 9.37 1.80
N ILE A 95 3.87 8.41 0.89
CA ILE A 95 4.68 7.21 1.13
C ILE A 95 6.15 7.58 1.38
N ALA A 96 6.71 8.53 0.63
CA ALA A 96 8.07 9.00 0.84
C ALA A 96 8.24 9.63 2.24
N TYR A 97 7.28 10.45 2.67
CA TYR A 97 7.21 11.01 4.01
C TYR A 97 7.09 9.91 5.07
N LEU A 98 6.19 8.94 4.91
CA LEU A 98 6.02 7.82 5.85
C LEU A 98 7.27 6.95 5.96
N ARG A 99 8.06 6.83 4.89
CA ARG A 99 9.35 6.13 4.90
C ARG A 99 10.50 6.95 5.48
N GLY A 100 10.28 8.20 5.85
CA GLY A 100 11.31 9.11 6.33
C GLY A 100 12.29 9.56 5.24
N ASN A 101 11.93 9.43 3.96
CA ASN A 101 12.71 9.99 2.86
C ASN A 101 12.53 11.51 2.76
N SER A 102 11.43 12.04 3.31
CA SER A 102 11.21 13.47 3.53
C SER A 102 11.00 13.75 5.01
N GLN A 103 11.53 14.87 5.49
CA GLN A 103 11.35 15.37 6.87
C GLN A 103 9.95 15.94 7.08
N ASP A 104 9.34 16.49 6.04
CA ASP A 104 8.03 17.14 6.09
C ASP A 104 7.18 16.82 4.87
N TYR A 105 5.87 16.85 5.06
CA TYR A 105 4.90 16.79 3.97
C TYR A 105 4.41 18.21 3.68
N SER A 106 4.69 18.71 2.48
CA SER A 106 4.37 20.08 2.05
C SER A 106 3.71 20.16 0.67
N LEU A 107 3.25 19.02 0.14
CA LEU A 107 2.57 19.01 -1.15
C LEU A 107 1.31 19.86 -1.08
N LYS A 108 1.17 20.76 -2.06
CA LYS A 108 0.01 21.60 -2.25
C LYS A 108 -0.48 21.49 -3.68
N TYR A 109 -1.79 21.64 -3.85
CA TYR A 109 -2.39 21.71 -5.17
C TYR A 109 -1.98 23.00 -5.88
N ASP A 110 -1.63 22.91 -7.16
CA ASP A 110 -1.34 24.10 -7.98
C ASP A 110 -2.64 24.85 -8.29
N THR A 111 -2.84 25.97 -7.60
CA THR A 111 -4.05 26.78 -7.75
C THR A 111 -3.95 27.83 -8.86
N THR A 112 -2.90 27.83 -9.68
CA THR A 112 -2.68 28.87 -10.71
C THR A 112 -3.86 28.99 -11.69
N LYS A 113 -4.43 27.87 -12.15
CA LYS A 113 -5.61 27.89 -13.04
C LYS A 113 -6.88 28.35 -12.34
N LEU A 114 -7.10 27.89 -11.10
CA LEU A 114 -8.21 28.35 -10.26
C LEU A 114 -8.13 29.87 -10.09
N LYS A 115 -6.97 30.39 -9.69
CA LYS A 115 -6.71 31.81 -9.54
C LYS A 115 -6.99 32.58 -10.83
N THR A 116 -6.51 32.08 -11.97
CA THR A 116 -6.71 32.74 -13.28
C THR A 116 -8.19 32.82 -13.65
N ASN A 117 -8.96 31.74 -13.46
CA ASN A 117 -10.40 31.72 -13.75
C ASN A 117 -11.20 32.62 -12.80
N ILE A 118 -10.90 32.58 -11.50
CA ILE A 118 -11.53 33.44 -10.49
C ILE A 118 -11.19 34.91 -10.75
N GLU A 119 -9.95 35.21 -11.12
CA GLU A 119 -9.50 36.57 -11.43
C GLU A 119 -10.21 37.12 -12.69
N SER A 120 -10.36 36.30 -13.74
CA SER A 120 -11.11 36.69 -14.93
C SER A 120 -12.55 37.02 -14.58
N TYR A 121 -13.23 36.15 -13.81
CA TYR A 121 -14.60 36.39 -13.36
C TYR A 121 -14.71 37.66 -12.49
N ALA A 122 -13.77 37.86 -11.56
CA ALA A 122 -13.76 39.04 -10.68
C ALA A 122 -13.58 40.34 -11.46
N LYS A 123 -12.72 40.35 -12.49
CA LYS A 123 -12.53 41.51 -13.38
C LYS A 123 -13.79 41.82 -14.19
N ASP A 124 -14.42 40.81 -14.76
CA ASP A 124 -15.67 40.98 -15.53
C ASP A 124 -16.80 41.48 -14.63
N TYR A 125 -16.93 40.95 -13.42
CA TYR A 125 -17.91 41.40 -12.44
C TYR A 125 -17.67 42.85 -12.00
N ALA A 126 -16.42 43.22 -11.70
CA ALA A 126 -16.05 44.58 -11.32
C ALA A 126 -16.34 45.58 -12.46
N ALA A 127 -16.03 45.22 -13.71
CA ALA A 127 -16.33 46.02 -14.89
C ALA A 127 -17.85 46.24 -15.06
N GLN A 128 -18.67 45.19 -14.90
CA GLN A 128 -20.14 45.30 -14.96
C GLN A 128 -20.73 46.19 -13.88
N LYS A 129 -20.08 46.27 -12.72
CA LYS A 129 -20.51 47.12 -11.59
C LYS A 129 -19.87 48.52 -11.60
N ASN A 130 -19.08 48.86 -12.61
CA ASN A 130 -18.29 50.10 -12.67
C ASN A 130 -17.39 50.30 -11.43
N GLN A 131 -16.85 49.20 -10.89
CA GLN A 131 -15.95 49.21 -9.74
C GLN A 131 -14.51 48.89 -10.20
N PRO A 132 -13.49 49.55 -9.64
CA PRO A 132 -12.10 49.22 -9.95
C PRO A 132 -11.70 47.89 -9.30
N TYR A 133 -10.92 47.09 -10.04
CA TYR A 133 -10.26 45.91 -9.49
C TYR A 133 -9.18 46.37 -8.48
N ASN A 134 -9.47 46.18 -7.19
CA ASN A 134 -8.66 46.73 -6.09
C ASN A 134 -7.96 45.61 -5.30
N GLU A 135 -7.19 46.01 -4.28
CA GLU A 135 -6.47 45.06 -3.40
C GLU A 135 -7.41 44.11 -2.66
N THR A 136 -8.63 44.57 -2.31
CA THR A 136 -9.65 43.73 -1.64
C THR A 136 -10.13 42.59 -2.53
N LEU A 137 -10.42 42.87 -3.80
CA LEU A 137 -10.78 41.85 -4.79
C LEU A 137 -9.63 40.89 -5.04
N THR A 138 -8.39 41.39 -5.09
CA THR A 138 -7.20 40.56 -5.26
C THR A 138 -7.00 39.60 -4.08
N ALA A 139 -7.16 40.08 -2.85
CA ALA A 139 -7.08 39.25 -1.65
C ALA A 139 -8.20 38.20 -1.61
N GLU A 140 -9.40 38.55 -2.07
CA GLU A 140 -10.53 37.63 -2.13
C GLU A 140 -10.31 36.52 -3.17
N VAL A 141 -9.80 36.86 -4.36
CA VAL A 141 -9.37 35.87 -5.38
C VAL A 141 -8.36 34.89 -4.79
N GLU A 142 -7.34 35.38 -4.09
CA GLU A 142 -6.33 34.54 -3.44
C GLU A 142 -6.95 33.62 -2.39
N ARG A 143 -7.85 34.16 -1.56
CA ARG A 143 -8.55 33.41 -0.51
C ARG A 143 -9.41 32.28 -1.09
N ILE A 144 -10.19 32.57 -2.12
CA ILE A 144 -11.07 31.59 -2.77
C ILE A 144 -10.25 30.50 -3.46
N SER A 145 -9.17 30.90 -4.15
CA SER A 145 -8.24 29.99 -4.81
C SER A 145 -7.60 29.02 -3.81
N SER A 146 -7.12 29.56 -2.68
CA SER A 146 -6.54 28.78 -1.59
C SER A 146 -7.55 27.81 -0.95
N LEU A 147 -8.76 28.28 -0.64
CA LEU A 147 -9.83 27.41 -0.10
C LEU A 147 -10.20 26.29 -1.06
N SER A 148 -10.29 26.58 -2.35
CA SER A 148 -10.57 25.59 -3.40
C SER A 148 -9.45 24.55 -3.49
N GLY A 149 -8.19 24.99 -3.47
CA GLY A 149 -7.02 24.11 -3.42
C GLY A 149 -7.05 23.17 -2.21
N THR A 150 -7.31 23.71 -1.01
CA THR A 150 -7.43 22.89 0.22
C THR A 150 -8.57 21.88 0.14
N ARG A 151 -9.68 22.19 -0.53
CA ARG A 151 -10.76 21.21 -0.75
C ARG A 151 -10.30 20.05 -1.63
N ILE A 152 -9.63 20.35 -2.74
CA ILE A 152 -9.07 19.32 -3.63
C ILE A 152 -8.05 18.46 -2.87
N GLU A 153 -7.17 19.08 -2.09
CA GLU A 153 -6.20 18.40 -1.22
C GLU A 153 -6.87 17.39 -0.28
N ASN A 154 -7.91 17.81 0.45
CA ASN A 154 -8.58 16.97 1.44
C ASN A 154 -9.24 15.72 0.84
N TYR A 155 -9.81 15.79 -0.37
CA TYR A 155 -10.47 14.64 -1.00
C TYR A 155 -9.50 13.70 -1.72
N THR A 156 -8.35 14.22 -2.18
CA THR A 156 -7.33 13.44 -2.91
C THR A 156 -6.35 12.74 -1.97
N MET A 157 -6.16 13.24 -0.75
CA MET A 157 -5.29 12.60 0.24
C MET A 157 -5.97 11.40 0.92
N ILE A 158 -5.40 10.21 0.72
CA ILE A 158 -5.87 8.96 1.37
C ILE A 158 -5.54 8.95 2.87
N ILE A 159 -4.44 9.60 3.26
CA ILE A 159 -4.00 9.73 4.66
C ILE A 159 -3.60 11.18 4.88
N ASP A 160 -4.26 11.84 5.84
CA ASP A 160 -3.93 13.21 6.22
C ASP A 160 -2.67 13.24 7.11
N PRO A 161 -1.55 13.84 6.64
CA PRO A 161 -0.34 13.97 7.44
C PRO A 161 -0.50 14.89 8.65
N ALA A 162 -1.45 15.84 8.64
CA ALA A 162 -1.75 16.68 9.79
C ALA A 162 -2.34 15.85 10.94
N LEU A 163 -3.21 14.88 10.63
CA LEU A 163 -3.73 13.94 11.62
C LEU A 163 -2.62 13.07 12.23
N LEU A 164 -1.66 12.60 11.41
CA LEU A 164 -0.51 11.83 11.92
C LEU A 164 0.36 12.64 12.88
N LYS A 165 0.57 13.93 12.58
CA LYS A 165 1.28 14.87 13.45
C LYS A 165 0.49 15.15 14.73
N GLN A 166 -0.82 15.35 14.63
CA GLN A 166 -1.70 15.62 15.76
C GLN A 166 -1.71 14.47 16.77
N VAL A 167 -1.70 13.22 16.28
CA VAL A 167 -1.65 12.01 17.13
C VAL A 167 -0.21 11.69 17.59
N GLY A 168 0.80 12.44 17.12
CA GLY A 168 2.21 12.20 17.43
C GLY A 168 2.72 10.85 16.93
N ALA A 169 2.06 10.30 15.90
CA ALA A 169 2.37 9.01 15.30
C ALA A 169 3.34 9.13 14.12
N ASP A 170 3.43 10.30 13.50
CA ASP A 170 4.27 10.59 12.33
C ASP A 170 5.73 10.13 12.49
N LYS A 171 6.43 10.60 13.53
CA LYS A 171 7.83 10.24 13.77
C LYS A 171 8.01 8.77 14.14
N LYS A 172 7.05 8.18 14.85
CA LYS A 172 7.09 6.76 15.22
C LYS A 172 6.94 5.87 13.99
N ILE A 173 6.00 6.20 13.12
CA ILE A 173 5.79 5.51 11.85
C ILE A 173 7.04 5.65 10.98
N GLN A 174 7.59 6.86 10.82
CA GLN A 174 8.83 7.08 10.09
C GLN A 174 10.02 6.29 10.62
N GLN A 175 10.21 6.25 11.95
CA GLN A 175 11.30 5.48 12.56
C GLN A 175 11.22 3.99 12.27
N VAL A 176 10.01 3.43 12.20
CA VAL A 176 9.78 2.02 11.88
C VAL A 176 9.93 1.77 10.38
N LEU A 177 9.25 2.56 9.55
CA LEU A 177 9.16 2.33 8.11
C LEU A 177 10.45 2.71 7.36
N SER A 178 11.25 3.65 7.86
CA SER A 178 12.58 3.96 7.29
C SER A 178 13.53 2.77 7.31
N LYS A 179 13.35 1.86 8.27
CA LYS A 179 14.20 0.67 8.45
C LYS A 179 13.62 -0.58 7.77
N ILE A 180 12.49 -0.48 7.09
CA ILE A 180 11.78 -1.65 6.58
C ILE A 180 12.60 -2.45 5.57
N ARG A 181 13.32 -1.77 4.66
CA ARG A 181 14.24 -2.40 3.69
C ARG A 181 15.41 -3.10 4.37
N LEU A 182 15.94 -2.50 5.43
CA LEU A 182 17.03 -3.11 6.22
C LEU A 182 16.53 -4.36 6.96
N ALA A 183 15.32 -4.29 7.51
CA ALA A 183 14.68 -5.45 8.16
C ALA A 183 14.40 -6.58 7.17
N GLU A 184 13.93 -6.25 5.96
CA GLU A 184 13.72 -7.22 4.88
C GLU A 184 15.02 -7.94 4.51
N LEU A 185 16.09 -7.17 4.23
CA LEU A 185 17.41 -7.75 3.94
C LEU A 185 17.94 -8.61 5.09
N GLY A 186 17.76 -8.16 6.33
CA GLY A 186 18.13 -8.94 7.52
C GLY A 186 17.41 -10.28 7.60
N LEU A 187 16.11 -10.32 7.28
CA LEU A 187 15.32 -11.54 7.27
C LEU A 187 15.69 -12.47 6.12
N ILE A 188 16.00 -11.94 4.93
CA ILE A 188 16.53 -12.74 3.81
C ILE A 188 17.83 -13.43 4.23
N VAL A 189 18.78 -12.69 4.81
CA VAL A 189 20.05 -13.24 5.29
C VAL A 189 19.81 -14.29 6.38
N ALA A 190 18.93 -14.03 7.35
CA ALA A 190 18.59 -14.98 8.41
C ALA A 190 18.00 -16.28 7.83
N ALA A 191 17.08 -16.18 6.86
CA ALA A 191 16.50 -17.33 6.18
C ALA A 191 17.56 -18.15 5.43
N LEU A 192 18.46 -17.48 4.70
CA LEU A 192 19.56 -18.13 3.98
C LEU A 192 20.52 -18.86 4.93
N VAL A 193 20.86 -18.26 6.07
CA VAL A 193 21.70 -18.89 7.11
C VAL A 193 21.02 -20.15 7.66
N LEU A 194 19.72 -20.09 7.97
CA LEU A 194 18.97 -21.25 8.47
C LEU A 194 18.87 -22.37 7.42
N VAL A 195 18.65 -22.02 6.16
CA VAL A 195 18.67 -22.99 5.03
C VAL A 195 20.06 -23.62 4.88
N LEU A 196 21.14 -22.83 5.01
CA LEU A 196 22.51 -23.33 4.97
C LEU A 196 22.79 -24.28 6.15
N LEU A 197 22.34 -23.95 7.36
CA LEU A 197 22.48 -24.83 8.54
C LEU A 197 21.70 -26.14 8.36
N LEU A 198 20.49 -26.08 7.80
CA LEU A 198 19.72 -27.28 7.43
C LEU A 198 20.47 -28.12 6.39
N TRP A 199 21.08 -27.49 5.39
CA TRP A 199 21.90 -28.15 4.38
C TRP A 199 23.14 -28.84 4.97
N LEU A 200 23.86 -28.17 5.88
CA LEU A 200 25.01 -28.74 6.58
C LEU A 200 24.61 -29.91 7.50
N THR A 201 23.44 -29.84 8.13
CA THR A 201 22.90 -30.93 8.98
C THR A 201 22.40 -32.11 8.14
N ASN A 202 22.08 -31.86 6.86
CA ASN A 202 21.65 -32.85 5.87
C ASN A 202 22.75 -33.22 4.87
N LYS A 203 24.04 -33.09 5.23
CA LYS A 203 25.19 -33.34 4.32
C LYS A 203 25.08 -34.62 3.48
N ASN A 204 24.56 -35.72 4.05
CA ASN A 204 24.39 -37.01 3.36
C ASN A 204 23.13 -37.10 2.48
N HIS A 205 22.14 -36.25 2.71
CA HIS A 205 20.88 -36.18 1.96
C HIS A 205 20.51 -34.72 1.69
N ARG A 206 21.36 -34.00 0.93
CA ARG A 206 21.24 -32.55 0.70
C ARG A 206 19.86 -32.12 0.19
N MET A 207 19.22 -32.96 -0.64
CA MET A 207 17.87 -32.69 -1.15
C MET A 207 16.77 -32.75 -0.08
N ARG A 208 17.02 -33.36 1.09
CA ARG A 208 16.10 -33.32 2.24
C ARG A 208 15.91 -31.89 2.76
N THR A 209 16.84 -30.97 2.50
CA THR A 209 16.69 -29.55 2.83
C THR A 209 15.53 -28.90 2.07
N LEU A 210 15.28 -29.28 0.81
CA LEU A 210 14.12 -28.80 0.04
C LEU A 210 12.79 -29.15 0.71
N TRP A 211 12.71 -30.33 1.33
CA TRP A 211 11.53 -30.75 2.06
C TRP A 211 11.31 -29.90 3.32
N TRP A 212 12.36 -29.71 4.14
CA TRP A 212 12.26 -28.90 5.36
C TRP A 212 11.96 -27.42 5.07
N SER A 213 12.63 -26.83 4.07
CA SER A 213 12.38 -25.44 3.66
C SER A 213 11.00 -25.27 3.02
N GLY A 214 10.56 -26.23 2.19
CA GLY A 214 9.23 -26.23 1.60
C GLY A 214 8.11 -26.37 2.65
N SER A 215 8.31 -27.23 3.66
CA SER A 215 7.38 -27.34 4.80
C SER A 215 7.33 -26.07 5.64
N ALA A 216 8.47 -25.45 5.94
CA ALA A 216 8.53 -24.19 6.68
C ALA A 216 7.79 -23.06 5.94
N LEU A 217 8.00 -22.95 4.62
CA LEU A 217 7.34 -21.96 3.77
C LEU A 217 5.84 -22.21 3.62
N LEU A 218 5.42 -23.47 3.52
CA LEU A 218 4.00 -23.82 3.49
C LEU A 218 3.32 -23.44 4.81
N VAL A 219 3.91 -23.82 5.95
CA VAL A 219 3.35 -23.53 7.27
C VAL A 219 3.29 -22.03 7.52
N SER A 220 4.34 -21.26 7.20
CA SER A 220 4.33 -19.80 7.35
C SER A 220 3.19 -19.17 6.55
N SER A 221 3.02 -19.61 5.30
CA SER A 221 1.99 -19.07 4.41
C SER A 221 0.58 -19.42 4.88
N ILE A 222 0.34 -20.64 5.38
CA ILE A 222 -0.97 -21.02 5.94
C ILE A 222 -1.31 -20.20 7.18
N VAL A 223 -0.34 -20.03 8.09
CA VAL A 223 -0.52 -19.24 9.32
C VAL A 223 -0.90 -17.80 9.01
N LEU A 224 -0.36 -17.22 7.93
CA LEU A 224 -0.69 -15.86 7.49
C LEU A 224 -1.97 -15.77 6.63
N LEU A 225 -2.28 -16.82 5.87
CA LEU A 225 -3.44 -16.88 4.99
C LEU A 225 -4.76 -17.02 5.78
N ILE A 226 -4.77 -17.85 6.84
CA ILE A 226 -6.00 -18.08 7.62
C ILE A 226 -6.58 -16.77 8.20
N PRO A 227 -5.81 -15.94 8.93
CA PRO A 227 -6.32 -14.66 9.41
C PRO A 227 -6.79 -13.74 8.27
N GLY A 228 -6.06 -13.70 7.14
CA GLY A 228 -6.45 -12.88 5.98
C GLY A 228 -7.80 -13.30 5.39
N ILE A 229 -8.05 -14.60 5.30
CA ILE A 229 -9.35 -15.14 4.85
C ILE A 229 -10.45 -14.85 5.88
N VAL A 230 -10.17 -15.02 7.17
CA VAL A 230 -11.14 -14.73 8.25
C VAL A 230 -11.57 -13.26 8.23
N VAL A 231 -10.60 -12.33 8.11
CA VAL A 231 -10.88 -10.90 7.99
C VAL A 231 -11.74 -10.61 6.76
N ALA A 232 -11.50 -11.30 5.64
CA ALA A 232 -12.28 -11.14 4.42
C ALA A 232 -13.74 -11.59 4.63
N PHE A 233 -13.94 -12.76 5.25
CA PHE A 233 -15.26 -13.28 5.56
C PHE A 233 -16.04 -12.44 6.57
N MET A 234 -15.35 -11.82 7.52
CA MET A 234 -15.99 -10.96 8.52
C MET A 234 -16.51 -9.64 7.94
N ASN A 235 -16.13 -9.31 6.69
CA ASN A 235 -16.42 -8.02 6.04
C ASN A 235 -16.08 -6.85 6.97
N VAL A 236 -14.85 -6.84 7.50
CA VAL A 236 -14.39 -5.80 8.43
C VAL A 236 -14.42 -4.42 7.77
N ALA A 237 -14.12 -4.36 6.46
CA ALA A 237 -14.24 -3.17 5.65
C ALA A 237 -15.63 -2.55 5.79
N GLY A 238 -16.70 -3.30 5.46
CA GLY A 238 -18.09 -2.83 5.50
C GLY A 238 -18.65 -2.49 6.90
N ARG A 239 -17.84 -2.60 7.96
CA ARG A 239 -18.21 -2.25 9.34
C ARG A 239 -17.56 -0.95 9.83
N VAL A 240 -16.77 -0.29 9.00
CA VAL A 240 -16.16 1.01 9.32
C VAL A 240 -17.26 2.08 9.25
N GLY A 241 -17.96 2.31 10.35
CA GLY A 241 -19.07 3.26 10.43
C GLY A 241 -18.61 4.72 10.53
N LEU A 242 -18.04 5.28 9.46
CA LEU A 242 -17.78 6.72 9.38
C LEU A 242 -19.01 7.45 8.81
N LYS A 243 -19.23 8.68 9.26
CA LYS A 243 -20.39 9.49 8.85
C LYS A 243 -20.34 9.91 7.38
N ASP A 244 -19.15 9.98 6.81
CA ASP A 244 -18.93 10.36 5.42
C ASP A 244 -18.95 9.12 4.52
N SER A 245 -19.94 9.07 3.62
CA SER A 245 -20.15 7.94 2.71
C SER A 245 -19.02 7.73 1.71
N TYR A 246 -18.33 8.80 1.29
CA TYR A 246 -17.23 8.70 0.35
C TYR A 246 -15.97 8.20 1.06
N VAL A 247 -15.62 8.79 2.20
CA VAL A 247 -14.45 8.38 2.99
C VAL A 247 -14.59 6.91 3.41
N THR A 248 -15.78 6.50 3.85
CA THR A 248 -16.08 5.10 4.18
C THR A 248 -15.85 4.19 2.97
N TRP A 249 -16.40 4.55 1.81
CA TRP A 249 -16.27 3.77 0.59
C TRP A 249 -14.82 3.63 0.11
N VAL A 250 -14.02 4.71 0.17
CA VAL A 250 -12.59 4.68 -0.18
C VAL A 250 -11.81 3.78 0.78
N LEU A 251 -12.07 3.89 2.07
CA LEU A 251 -11.42 3.06 3.09
C LEU A 251 -11.77 1.58 2.92
N GLU A 252 -13.05 1.26 2.73
CA GLU A 252 -13.53 -0.09 2.46
C GLU A 252 -12.81 -0.71 1.28
N ARG A 253 -12.81 0.02 0.14
CA ARG A 253 -12.21 -0.47 -1.10
C ARG A 253 -10.69 -0.66 -0.98
N THR A 254 -10.04 0.23 -0.25
CA THR A 254 -8.59 0.14 0.00
C THR A 254 -8.29 -1.08 0.87
N ILE A 255 -9.03 -1.29 1.97
CA ILE A 255 -8.85 -2.45 2.86
C ILE A 255 -9.07 -3.75 2.09
N ASP A 256 -10.16 -3.88 1.34
CA ASP A 256 -10.50 -5.10 0.60
C ASP A 256 -9.45 -5.47 -0.45
N SER A 257 -8.96 -4.48 -1.19
CA SER A 257 -7.94 -4.73 -2.20
C SER A 257 -6.58 -5.04 -1.57
N MET A 258 -6.20 -4.38 -0.48
CA MET A 258 -4.98 -4.76 0.26
C MET A 258 -5.08 -6.17 0.85
N LEU A 259 -6.25 -6.56 1.35
CA LEU A 259 -6.52 -7.91 1.86
C LEU A 259 -6.48 -8.95 0.72
N THR A 260 -6.98 -8.60 -0.46
CA THR A 260 -6.89 -9.45 -1.66
C THR A 260 -5.44 -9.65 -2.08
N LYS A 261 -4.64 -8.56 -2.14
CA LYS A 261 -3.21 -8.62 -2.44
C LYS A 261 -2.44 -9.44 -1.39
N TRP A 262 -2.80 -9.32 -0.11
CA TRP A 262 -2.26 -10.15 0.97
C TRP A 262 -2.51 -11.63 0.72
N ASN A 263 -3.78 -12.02 0.52
CA ASN A 263 -4.17 -13.41 0.29
C ASN A 263 -3.51 -14.00 -0.96
N LEU A 264 -3.42 -13.22 -2.05
CA LEU A 264 -2.74 -13.63 -3.28
C LEU A 264 -1.25 -13.89 -3.05
N MET A 265 -0.56 -13.00 -2.33
CA MET A 265 0.85 -13.18 -2.00
C MET A 265 1.07 -14.43 -1.13
N GLN A 266 0.22 -14.67 -0.13
CA GLN A 266 0.33 -15.90 0.68
C GLN A 266 0.04 -17.16 -0.14
N ALA A 267 -0.91 -17.12 -1.08
CA ALA A 267 -1.17 -18.22 -2.00
C ALA A 267 0.04 -18.52 -2.91
N LEU A 268 0.74 -17.49 -3.40
CA LEU A 268 1.97 -17.67 -4.18
C LEU A 268 3.07 -18.36 -3.37
N PHE A 269 3.33 -17.91 -2.13
CA PHE A 269 4.32 -18.56 -1.27
C PHE A 269 3.94 -20.00 -0.90
N LEU A 270 2.65 -20.26 -0.70
CA LEU A 270 2.13 -21.60 -0.46
C LEU A 270 2.40 -22.52 -1.68
N ILE A 271 2.13 -22.04 -2.90
CA ILE A 271 2.42 -22.78 -4.14
C ILE A 271 3.93 -23.06 -4.25
N ILE A 272 4.79 -22.06 -4.00
CA ILE A 272 6.24 -22.25 -4.01
C ILE A 272 6.66 -23.31 -2.98
N GLY A 273 6.09 -23.28 -1.77
CA GLY A 273 6.33 -24.29 -0.74
C GLY A 273 5.96 -25.71 -1.19
N ILE A 274 4.80 -25.86 -1.84
CA ILE A 274 4.35 -27.13 -2.43
C ILE A 274 5.33 -27.61 -3.52
N LEU A 275 5.72 -26.72 -4.44
CA LEU A 275 6.64 -27.05 -5.53
C LEU A 275 8.00 -27.55 -5.02
N LEU A 276 8.53 -26.94 -3.96
CA LEU A 276 9.77 -27.39 -3.32
C LEU A 276 9.64 -28.83 -2.76
N MET A 277 8.52 -29.13 -2.11
CA MET A 277 8.26 -30.47 -1.58
C MET A 277 8.03 -31.52 -2.69
N VAL A 278 7.26 -31.18 -3.72
CA VAL A 278 7.05 -32.05 -4.89
C VAL A 278 8.37 -32.33 -5.60
N GLY A 279 9.23 -31.30 -5.77
CA GLY A 279 10.57 -31.45 -6.34
C GLY A 279 11.42 -32.47 -5.57
N TYR A 280 11.37 -32.42 -4.23
CA TYR A 280 12.03 -33.43 -3.39
C TYR A 280 11.43 -34.84 -3.57
N LEU A 281 10.11 -34.99 -3.60
CA LEU A 281 9.46 -36.29 -3.78
C LEU A 281 9.80 -36.93 -5.12
N LEU A 282 9.79 -36.15 -6.20
CA LEU A 282 10.18 -36.61 -7.54
C LEU A 282 11.66 -37.04 -7.59
N TYR A 283 12.55 -36.27 -6.95
CA TYR A 283 13.95 -36.64 -6.83
C TYR A 283 14.13 -37.96 -6.07
N ARG A 284 13.46 -38.12 -4.92
CA ARG A 284 13.50 -39.35 -4.12
C ARG A 284 13.00 -40.55 -4.91
N ARG A 285 11.89 -40.40 -5.65
CA ARG A 285 11.34 -41.45 -6.51
C ARG A 285 12.33 -41.88 -7.59
N LYS A 286 13.00 -40.93 -8.25
CA LYS A 286 14.03 -41.23 -9.26
C LYS A 286 15.21 -42.00 -8.68
N GLN A 287 15.66 -41.66 -7.46
CA GLN A 287 16.74 -42.40 -6.80
C GLN A 287 16.36 -43.84 -6.46
N ILE A 288 15.14 -44.07 -5.97
CA ILE A 288 14.64 -45.42 -5.65
C ILE A 288 14.57 -46.28 -6.92
N ILE A 289 14.05 -45.75 -8.03
CA ILE A 289 13.98 -46.50 -9.30
C ILE A 289 15.37 -46.89 -9.79
N LYS A 290 16.36 -45.99 -9.69
CA LYS A 290 17.75 -46.28 -10.08
C LYS A 290 18.35 -47.41 -9.24
N SER A 291 18.18 -47.40 -7.92
CA SER A 291 18.73 -48.45 -7.05
C SER A 291 18.06 -49.81 -7.29
N THR A 292 16.75 -49.85 -7.54
CA THR A 292 16.04 -51.10 -7.89
C THR A 292 16.47 -51.66 -9.25
N SER A 293 16.82 -50.80 -10.22
CA SER A 293 17.32 -51.24 -11.54
C SER A 293 18.74 -51.82 -11.50
N GLN A 294 19.59 -51.36 -10.58
CA GLN A 294 20.96 -51.86 -10.41
C GLN A 294 20.99 -53.20 -9.64
N SER A 295 20.02 -53.45 -8.75
CA SER A 295 19.88 -54.73 -8.04
C SER A 295 19.38 -55.89 -8.91
N LYS A 296 18.89 -55.62 -10.13
CA LYS A 296 18.37 -56.62 -11.07
C LYS A 296 19.37 -56.99 -12.19
N LYS A 297 20.57 -56.38 -12.19
CA LYS A 297 21.70 -56.76 -13.05
C LYS A 297 22.72 -57.51 -12.21
#